data_AF-A0A5E6V0N0-F1
#
_entry.id   AF-A0A5E6V0N0-F1
#
_cell.length_a   1.000
_cell.length_b   1.000
_cell.length_c   1.000
_cell.angle_alpha   90.00
_cell.angle_beta   90.00
_cell.angle_gamma   90.00
#
_symmetry.space_group_name_H-M   'P 1'
#
loop_
_entity.id
_entity.type
_entity.pdbx_description
1 polymer ?
#
loop_
_entity_poly.entity_id
_entity_poly.type
_entity_poly.pdbx_seq_one_letter_code
_entity_poly.pdbx_strand_id
1 'polypeptide(L)'
;MIEEKRELRWLRRGGDEWQWAQQYISKHADVAMRSDIERFARRMVEGYEQVVADIAHLEQTAEGLKLVMRLKNALRQHRYRAPSHGRKPCTFSLPSATRANLSRLSKANRVTETAVITTLIDDAEWATRKHIEREKNLKTSLALERKRAELALEAANAQLEQTIKQLERTTERLVMWELAMESEQPPFNGDQEQVRQAVETRLKKVKTMNAIIALSHSQPNED
;
A
#
# COMPACT_ATOMS: atom_id res chain seq x y z
N MET A 1 -61.47 35.01 6.48
CA MET A 1 -60.97 33.63 6.34
C MET A 1 -59.48 33.72 6.11
N ILE A 2 -58.68 33.23 7.06
CA ILE A 2 -57.23 33.19 6.91
C ILE A 2 -56.96 31.96 6.03
N GLU A 3 -56.68 32.16 4.75
CA GLU A 3 -56.18 31.09 3.90
C GLU A 3 -54.89 30.55 4.54
N GLU A 4 -54.94 29.29 4.97
CA GLU A 4 -53.76 28.57 5.44
C GLU A 4 -52.65 28.74 4.41
N LYS A 5 -51.53 29.35 4.84
CA LYS A 5 -50.33 29.45 4.03
C LYS A 5 -49.97 28.06 3.52
N ARG A 6 -50.11 27.84 2.21
CA ARG A 6 -49.76 26.57 1.56
C ARG A 6 -48.24 26.37 1.64
N GLU A 7 -47.76 25.83 2.75
CA GLU A 7 -46.35 25.47 2.85
C GLU A 7 -46.06 24.24 1.96
N LEU A 8 -45.16 24.41 0.99
CA LEU A 8 -44.67 23.31 0.17
C LEU A 8 -43.71 22.46 0.99
N ARG A 9 -44.17 21.32 1.50
CA ARG A 9 -43.37 20.38 2.32
C ARG A 9 -42.02 19.97 1.72
N TRP A 10 -41.85 20.10 0.41
CA TRP A 10 -40.65 19.70 -0.32
C TRP A 10 -39.67 20.85 -0.59
N LEU A 11 -40.01 22.11 -0.34
CA LEU A 11 -39.18 23.31 -0.54
C LEU A 11 -38.89 23.97 0.81
N ARG A 12 -37.63 24.22 1.17
CA ARG A 12 -37.30 24.84 2.46
C ARG A 12 -37.29 26.37 2.35
N ARG A 13 -37.68 27.01 3.44
CA ARG A 13 -37.64 28.48 3.59
C ARG A 13 -36.23 29.02 3.85
N GLY A 14 -35.33 28.21 4.42
CA GLY A 14 -33.94 28.58 4.71
C GLY A 14 -32.92 27.93 3.76
N GLY A 15 -31.69 28.46 3.76
CA GLY A 15 -30.55 27.88 3.03
C GLY A 15 -30.56 28.12 1.52
N ASP A 16 -31.07 29.28 1.08
CA ASP A 16 -31.11 29.75 -0.32
C ASP A 16 -31.84 28.81 -1.31
N GLU A 17 -32.49 27.75 -0.84
CA GLU A 17 -33.18 26.77 -1.67
C GLU A 17 -34.35 27.39 -2.46
N TRP A 18 -35.05 28.35 -1.88
CA TRP A 18 -36.14 29.05 -2.54
C TRP A 18 -35.64 30.00 -3.63
N GLN A 19 -34.49 30.66 -3.42
CA GLN A 19 -33.84 31.47 -4.44
C GLN A 19 -33.37 30.60 -5.61
N TRP A 20 -32.80 29.43 -5.31
CA TRP A 20 -32.42 28.44 -6.32
C TRP A 20 -33.63 27.97 -7.12
N ALA A 21 -34.75 27.67 -6.46
CA ALA A 21 -35.99 27.27 -7.14
C ALA A 21 -36.54 28.39 -8.03
N GLN A 22 -36.49 29.65 -7.58
CA GLN A 22 -36.89 30.81 -8.38
C GLN A 22 -36.03 30.95 -9.64
N GLN A 23 -34.70 30.82 -9.52
CA GLN A 23 -33.77 30.84 -10.65
C GLN A 23 -33.99 29.67 -11.62
N TYR A 24 -34.33 28.49 -11.09
CA TYR A 24 -34.66 27.34 -11.93
C TYR A 24 -35.93 27.59 -12.75
N ILE A 25 -36.98 28.12 -12.12
CA ILE A 25 -38.24 28.48 -12.81
C ILE A 25 -37.97 29.52 -13.89
N SER A 26 -37.25 30.60 -13.59
CA SER A 26 -36.97 31.66 -14.58
C SER A 26 -36.19 31.15 -15.80
N LYS A 27 -35.26 30.20 -15.59
CA LYS A 27 -34.44 29.62 -16.65
C LYS A 27 -35.19 28.60 -17.51
N HIS A 28 -36.11 27.84 -16.93
CA HIS A 28 -36.72 26.66 -17.57
C HIS A 28 -38.21 26.82 -17.90
N ALA A 29 -38.85 27.91 -17.47
CA ALA A 29 -40.19 28.28 -17.89
C ALA A 29 -40.19 28.78 -19.35
N ASP A 30 -41.22 28.39 -20.10
CA ASP A 30 -41.45 28.88 -21.46
C ASP A 30 -41.94 30.34 -21.45
N VAL A 31 -41.87 31.02 -22.59
CA VAL A 31 -42.20 32.46 -22.71
C VAL A 31 -43.62 32.77 -22.22
N ALA A 32 -44.59 31.89 -22.52
CA ALA A 32 -45.96 32.01 -22.03
C ALA A 32 -46.03 31.91 -20.50
N MET A 33 -45.38 30.89 -19.93
CA MET A 33 -45.33 30.69 -18.48
C MET A 33 -44.64 31.85 -17.76
N ARG A 34 -43.55 32.39 -18.32
CA ARG A 34 -42.86 33.56 -17.74
C ARG A 34 -43.75 34.79 -17.75
N SER A 35 -44.47 35.03 -18.85
CA SER A 35 -45.39 36.17 -18.96
C SER A 35 -46.53 36.06 -17.94
N ASP A 36 -47.04 34.86 -17.72
CA ASP A 36 -48.09 34.58 -16.74
C ASP A 36 -47.57 34.75 -15.30
N ILE A 37 -46.38 34.22 -15.01
CA ILE A 37 -45.69 34.38 -13.73
C ILE A 37 -45.36 35.85 -13.45
N GLU A 38 -44.80 36.60 -14.41
CA GLU A 38 -44.47 38.02 -14.21
C GLU A 38 -45.71 38.87 -13.96
N ARG A 39 -46.80 38.60 -14.67
CA ARG A 39 -48.08 39.28 -14.45
C ARG A 39 -48.63 39.00 -13.05
N PHE A 40 -48.45 37.77 -12.56
CA PHE A 40 -48.85 37.35 -11.23
C PHE A 40 -47.92 37.92 -10.13
N ALA A 41 -46.60 37.87 -10.35
CA ALA A 41 -45.56 38.31 -9.42
C ALA A 41 -45.56 39.82 -9.14
N ARG A 42 -45.99 40.65 -10.09
CA ARG A 42 -46.16 42.11 -9.88
C ARG A 42 -47.10 42.48 -8.72
N ARG A 43 -47.86 41.52 -8.19
CA ARG A 43 -48.83 41.73 -7.11
C ARG A 43 -48.32 41.30 -5.73
N MET A 44 -47.08 40.83 -5.63
CA MET A 44 -46.57 40.14 -4.43
C MET A 44 -45.17 40.61 -4.01
N VAL A 45 -44.81 40.35 -2.76
CA VAL A 45 -43.49 40.68 -2.17
C VAL A 45 -42.49 39.58 -2.50
N GLU A 46 -41.30 39.95 -2.98
CA GLU A 46 -40.20 39.03 -3.28
C GLU A 46 -39.85 38.15 -2.07
N GLY A 47 -39.75 36.83 -2.28
CA GLY A 47 -39.39 35.89 -1.22
C GLY A 47 -39.94 34.48 -1.40
N TYR A 48 -39.77 33.63 -0.38
CA TYR A 48 -40.27 32.25 -0.36
C TYR A 48 -41.77 32.13 -0.70
N GLU A 49 -42.58 33.03 -0.15
CA GLU A 49 -44.04 33.03 -0.36
C GLU A 49 -44.40 33.26 -1.83
N GLN A 50 -43.60 34.08 -2.54
CA GLN A 50 -43.78 34.29 -3.98
C GLN A 50 -43.51 33.02 -4.78
N VAL A 51 -42.41 32.32 -4.47
CA VAL A 51 -42.06 31.07 -5.15
C VAL A 51 -43.12 29.99 -4.91
N VAL A 52 -43.68 29.91 -3.70
CA VAL A 52 -44.80 29.01 -3.39
C VAL A 52 -46.03 29.33 -4.25
N ALA A 53 -46.37 30.61 -4.37
CA ALA A 53 -47.52 31.05 -5.15
C ALA A 53 -47.32 30.83 -6.65
N ASP A 54 -46.12 31.08 -7.18
CA ASP A 54 -45.75 30.79 -8.57
C ASP A 54 -45.85 29.29 -8.89
N ILE A 55 -45.38 28.44 -7.99
CA ILE A 55 -45.51 26.98 -8.14
C ILE A 55 -46.98 26.58 -8.13
N ALA A 56 -47.79 27.10 -7.21
CA ALA A 56 -49.21 26.80 -7.15
C ALA A 56 -49.97 27.26 -8.41
N HIS A 57 -49.55 28.37 -9.03
CA HIS A 57 -50.09 28.83 -10.30
C HIS A 57 -49.66 27.94 -11.47
N LEU A 58 -48.38 27.56 -11.53
CA LEU A 58 -47.86 26.64 -12.55
C LEU A 58 -48.57 25.27 -12.50
N GLU A 59 -48.90 24.77 -11.32
CA GLU A 59 -49.63 23.51 -11.13
C GLU A 59 -51.05 23.52 -11.72
N GLN A 60 -51.61 24.69 -12.08
CA GLN A 60 -52.93 24.81 -12.73
C GLN A 60 -52.89 24.42 -14.22
N THR A 61 -51.71 24.35 -14.82
CA THR A 61 -51.54 23.99 -16.25
C THR A 61 -50.82 22.65 -16.39
N ALA A 62 -51.15 21.89 -17.44
CA ALA A 62 -50.51 20.59 -17.68
C ALA A 62 -49.00 20.71 -17.93
N GLU A 63 -48.57 21.76 -18.63
CA GLU A 63 -47.15 22.02 -18.91
C GLU A 63 -46.42 22.57 -17.67
N GLY A 64 -47.07 23.40 -16.87
CA GLY A 64 -46.52 23.87 -15.59
C GLY A 64 -46.36 22.74 -14.57
N LEU A 65 -47.27 21.76 -14.52
CA LEU A 65 -47.11 20.53 -13.73
C LEU A 65 -45.84 19.75 -14.11
N LYS A 66 -45.56 19.59 -15.42
CA LYS A 66 -44.32 18.95 -15.89
C LYS A 66 -43.08 19.73 -15.48
N LEU A 67 -43.12 21.07 -15.53
CA LEU A 67 -42.03 21.91 -15.06
C LEU A 67 -41.79 21.73 -13.55
N VAL A 68 -42.86 21.72 -12.75
CA VAL A 68 -42.79 21.52 -11.29
C VAL A 68 -42.24 20.14 -10.93
N MET A 69 -42.61 19.08 -11.67
CA MET A 69 -42.01 17.74 -11.49
C MET A 69 -40.51 17.73 -11.77
N ARG A 70 -40.05 18.39 -12.85
CA ARG A 70 -38.63 18.54 -13.15
C ARG A 70 -37.90 19.34 -12.08
N LEU A 71 -38.51 20.43 -11.60
CA LEU A 71 -38.00 21.26 -10.51
C LEU A 71 -37.82 20.45 -9.23
N LYS A 72 -38.82 19.66 -8.81
CA LYS A 72 -38.74 18.78 -7.63
C LYS A 72 -37.55 17.81 -7.73
N ASN A 73 -37.37 17.19 -8.89
CA ASN A 73 -36.25 16.28 -9.14
C ASN A 73 -34.89 16.98 -9.16
N ALA A 74 -34.81 18.15 -9.80
CA ALA A 74 -33.59 18.95 -9.86
C ALA A 74 -33.19 19.46 -8.47
N LEU A 75 -34.16 19.89 -7.65
CA LEU A 75 -33.91 20.31 -6.27
C LEU A 75 -33.41 19.15 -5.41
N ARG A 76 -33.97 17.94 -5.57
CA ARG A 76 -33.47 16.72 -4.90
C ARG A 76 -32.01 16.46 -5.27
N GLN A 77 -31.66 16.59 -6.55
CA GLN A 77 -30.27 16.42 -7.02
C GLN A 77 -29.36 17.54 -6.50
N HIS A 78 -29.84 18.78 -6.47
CA HIS A 78 -29.10 19.93 -5.94
C HIS A 78 -28.73 19.70 -4.46
N ARG A 79 -29.71 19.29 -3.64
CA ARG A 79 -29.48 18.91 -2.25
C ARG A 79 -28.44 17.80 -2.12
N TYR A 80 -28.58 16.72 -2.89
CA TYR A 80 -27.64 15.59 -2.85
C TYR A 80 -26.19 15.98 -3.23
N ARG A 81 -26.02 16.99 -4.09
CA ARG A 81 -24.72 17.51 -4.53
C ARG A 81 -24.16 18.60 -3.62
N ALA A 82 -24.90 19.05 -2.61
CA ALA A 82 -24.45 20.10 -1.72
C ALA A 82 -23.21 19.64 -0.91
N PRO A 83 -22.21 20.52 -0.70
CA PRO A 83 -20.96 20.17 0.00
C PRO A 83 -21.16 19.62 1.42
N SER A 84 -22.28 19.95 2.06
CA SER A 84 -22.65 19.52 3.41
C SER A 84 -22.86 18.00 3.55
N HIS A 85 -23.00 17.26 2.45
CA HIS A 85 -23.19 15.81 2.47
C HIS A 85 -21.87 15.00 2.45
N GLY A 86 -20.72 15.64 2.66
CA GLY A 86 -19.42 14.97 2.84
C GLY A 86 -18.88 14.27 1.59
N ARG A 87 -19.55 14.40 0.45
CA ARG A 87 -19.16 13.79 -0.83
C ARG A 87 -18.98 14.89 -1.88
N LYS A 88 -17.80 14.93 -2.50
CA LYS A 88 -17.55 15.76 -3.68
C LYS A 88 -17.59 14.86 -4.92
N PRO A 89 -18.53 15.08 -5.87
CA PRO A 89 -18.57 14.29 -7.10
C PRO A 89 -17.30 14.58 -7.91
N CYS A 90 -16.63 13.52 -8.37
CA CYS A 90 -15.51 13.60 -9.30
C CYS A 90 -15.93 12.92 -10.61
N THR A 91 -15.68 13.57 -11.74
CA THR A 91 -15.97 13.02 -13.07
C THR A 91 -14.66 12.85 -13.81
N PHE A 92 -14.38 11.63 -14.25
CA PHE A 92 -13.21 11.26 -15.02
C PHE A 92 -13.62 10.40 -16.21
N SER A 93 -12.86 10.49 -17.29
CA SER A 93 -13.06 9.67 -18.48
C SER A 93 -12.11 8.47 -18.43
N LEU A 94 -12.66 7.26 -18.48
CA LEU A 94 -11.88 6.02 -18.58
C LEU A 94 -11.92 5.45 -20.00
N PRO A 95 -10.87 4.74 -20.44
CA PRO A 95 -10.96 3.84 -21.57
C PRO A 95 -12.12 2.85 -21.41
N SER A 96 -12.78 2.52 -22.52
CA SER A 96 -13.94 1.61 -22.54
C SER A 96 -13.63 0.26 -21.90
N ALA A 97 -12.45 -0.30 -22.20
CA ALA A 97 -11.96 -1.55 -21.63
C ALA A 97 -11.84 -1.49 -20.10
N THR A 98 -11.31 -0.40 -19.55
CA THR A 98 -11.16 -0.22 -18.10
C THR A 98 -12.52 -0.15 -17.42
N ARG A 99 -13.47 0.59 -18.00
CA ARG A 99 -14.84 0.64 -17.48
C ARG A 99 -15.53 -0.72 -17.51
N ALA A 100 -15.38 -1.48 -18.59
CA ALA A 100 -15.94 -2.82 -18.70
C ALA A 100 -15.37 -3.77 -17.63
N ASN A 101 -14.06 -3.71 -17.39
CA ASN A 101 -13.40 -4.49 -16.33
C ASN A 101 -13.90 -4.10 -14.94
N LEU A 102 -14.01 -2.81 -14.67
CA LEU A 102 -14.47 -2.29 -13.39
C LEU A 102 -15.93 -2.72 -13.11
N SER A 103 -16.79 -2.66 -14.14
CA SER A 103 -18.16 -3.15 -14.04
C SER A 103 -18.20 -4.66 -13.80
N ARG A 104 -17.38 -5.45 -14.51
CA ARG A 104 -17.26 -6.91 -14.29
C ARG A 104 -16.85 -7.23 -12.85
N LEU A 105 -15.83 -6.56 -12.32
CA LEU A 105 -15.34 -6.74 -10.95
C LEU A 105 -16.41 -6.35 -9.92
N SER A 106 -17.09 -5.23 -10.13
CA SER A 106 -18.18 -4.78 -9.25
C SER A 106 -19.31 -5.81 -9.16
N LYS A 107 -19.71 -6.39 -10.29
CA LYS A 107 -20.75 -7.43 -10.36
C LYS A 107 -20.30 -8.74 -9.71
N ALA A 108 -19.07 -9.18 -9.99
CA ALA A 108 -18.52 -10.41 -9.41
C ALA A 108 -18.47 -10.34 -7.87
N ASN A 109 -18.07 -9.18 -7.34
CA ASN A 109 -17.89 -8.97 -5.91
C ASN A 109 -19.15 -8.40 -5.22
N ARG A 110 -20.24 -8.16 -5.96
CA ARG A 110 -21.50 -7.56 -5.48
C ARG A 110 -21.31 -6.24 -4.72
N VAL A 111 -20.37 -5.42 -5.17
CA VAL A 111 -20.05 -4.12 -4.59
C VAL A 111 -20.20 -3.02 -5.62
N THR A 112 -20.24 -1.76 -5.18
CA THR A 112 -20.27 -0.62 -6.10
C THR A 112 -18.93 -0.45 -6.81
N GLU A 113 -18.96 0.11 -8.02
CA GLU A 113 -17.76 0.46 -8.78
C GLU A 113 -16.79 1.35 -7.96
N THR A 114 -17.34 2.29 -7.18
CA THR A 114 -16.54 3.13 -6.28
C THR A 114 -15.85 2.32 -5.19
N ALA A 115 -16.53 1.33 -4.60
CA ALA A 115 -15.93 0.47 -3.58
C ALA A 115 -14.78 -0.37 -4.15
N VAL A 116 -14.91 -0.87 -5.39
CA VAL A 116 -13.81 -1.57 -6.09
C VAL A 116 -12.59 -0.65 -6.25
N ILE A 117 -12.80 0.61 -6.62
CA ILE A 117 -11.72 1.58 -6.74
C ILE A 117 -11.04 1.80 -5.39
N THR A 118 -11.82 1.98 -4.32
CA THR A 118 -11.27 2.16 -2.96
C THR A 118 -10.42 0.97 -2.55
N THR A 119 -10.91 -0.27 -2.73
CA THR A 119 -10.13 -1.46 -2.37
C THR A 119 -8.86 -1.58 -3.19
N LEU A 120 -8.90 -1.27 -4.49
CA LEU A 120 -7.71 -1.32 -5.34
C LEU A 120 -6.65 -0.29 -4.93
N ILE A 121 -7.08 0.90 -4.47
CA ILE A 121 -6.17 1.93 -3.94
C ILE A 121 -5.55 1.43 -2.64
N ASP A 122 -6.36 0.94 -1.70
CA ASP A 122 -5.89 0.43 -0.40
C ASP A 122 -4.93 -0.76 -0.57
N ASP A 123 -5.26 -1.68 -1.47
CA ASP A 123 -4.42 -2.84 -1.80
C ASP A 123 -3.09 -2.42 -2.43
N ALA A 124 -3.10 -1.42 -3.32
CA ALA A 124 -1.89 -0.89 -3.95
C ALA A 124 -0.97 -0.19 -2.92
N GLU A 125 -1.55 0.59 -2.01
CA GLU A 125 -0.82 1.18 -0.90
C GLU A 125 -0.21 0.11 0.01
N TRP A 126 -1.00 -0.89 0.39
CA TRP A 126 -0.54 -1.98 1.25
C TRP A 126 0.58 -2.80 0.59
N ALA A 127 0.42 -3.16 -0.68
CA ALA A 127 1.43 -3.87 -1.45
C ALA A 127 2.75 -3.09 -1.49
N THR A 128 2.68 -1.77 -1.71
CA THR A 128 3.86 -0.90 -1.73
C THR A 128 4.57 -0.89 -0.37
N ARG A 129 3.82 -0.70 0.73
CA ARG A 129 4.38 -0.71 2.09
C ARG A 129 5.05 -2.05 2.39
N LYS A 130 4.40 -3.16 2.03
CA LYS A 130 4.95 -4.51 2.23
C LYS A 130 6.22 -4.75 1.41
N HIS A 131 6.30 -4.23 0.19
CA HIS A 131 7.51 -4.30 -0.63
C HIS A 131 8.67 -3.54 0.01
N ILE A 132 8.43 -2.32 0.49
CA ILE A 132 9.45 -1.51 1.18
C ILE A 132 9.95 -2.21 2.44
N GLU A 133 9.04 -2.79 3.23
CA GLU A 133 9.41 -3.52 4.44
C GLU A 133 10.24 -4.77 4.14
N ARG A 134 9.84 -5.57 3.14
CA ARG A 134 10.61 -6.72 2.68
C ARG A 134 12.01 -6.31 2.23
N GLU A 135 12.13 -5.22 1.46
CA GLU A 135 13.43 -4.72 1.01
C GLU A 135 14.32 -4.32 2.20
N LYS A 136 13.77 -3.65 3.22
CA LYS A 136 14.50 -3.32 4.45
C LYS A 136 14.95 -4.58 5.21
N ASN A 137 14.09 -5.58 5.32
CA ASN A 137 14.41 -6.83 6.00
C ASN A 137 15.50 -7.62 5.26
N LEU A 138 15.44 -7.66 3.92
CA LEU A 138 16.49 -8.28 3.11
C LEU A 138 17.82 -7.53 3.24
N LYS A 139 17.82 -6.20 3.20
CA LYS A 139 19.03 -5.39 3.38
C LYS A 139 19.68 -5.61 4.76
N THR A 140 18.86 -5.68 5.81
CA THR A 140 19.36 -5.92 7.18
C THR A 140 19.89 -7.34 7.35
N SER A 141 19.18 -8.35 6.85
CA SER A 141 19.65 -9.74 6.83
C SER A 141 20.98 -9.88 6.09
N LEU A 142 21.07 -9.31 4.88
CA LEU A 142 22.29 -9.33 4.08
C LEU A 142 23.46 -8.62 4.75
N ALA A 143 23.21 -7.51 5.46
CA ALA A 143 24.24 -6.84 6.25
C ALA A 143 24.73 -7.68 7.43
N LEU A 144 23.84 -8.44 8.09
CA LEU A 144 24.20 -9.35 9.17
C LEU A 144 25.02 -10.53 8.64
N GLU A 145 24.61 -11.13 7.52
CA GLU A 145 25.34 -12.24 6.90
C GLU A 145 26.73 -11.81 6.44
N ARG A 146 26.89 -10.61 5.86
CA ARG A 146 28.21 -10.05 5.54
C ARG A 146 29.10 -9.93 6.77
N LYS A 147 28.57 -9.39 7.87
CA LYS A 147 29.33 -9.29 9.12
C LYS A 147 29.70 -10.66 9.69
N ARG A 148 28.81 -11.64 9.60
CA ARG A 148 29.10 -13.03 10.03
C ARG A 148 30.21 -13.64 9.19
N ALA A 149 30.15 -13.46 7.88
CA ALA A 149 31.18 -13.95 6.96
C ALA A 149 32.54 -13.27 7.21
N GLU A 150 32.55 -11.95 7.43
CA GLU A 150 33.76 -11.20 7.80
C GLU A 150 34.38 -11.73 9.10
N LEU A 151 33.58 -11.91 10.16
CA LEU A 151 34.08 -12.45 11.43
C LEU A 151 34.59 -13.90 11.30
N ALA A 152 33.92 -14.73 10.50
CA ALA A 152 34.37 -16.09 10.24
C ALA A 152 35.70 -16.12 9.49
N LEU A 153 35.87 -15.22 8.51
CA LEU A 153 37.12 -15.06 7.77
C LEU A 153 38.26 -14.58 8.69
N GLU A 154 38.01 -13.59 9.55
CA GLU A 154 38.98 -13.11 10.53
C GLU A 154 39.42 -14.22 11.49
N ALA A 155 38.48 -15.01 12.01
CA ALA A 155 38.78 -16.12 12.90
C ALA A 155 39.60 -17.22 12.20
N ALA A 156 39.26 -17.57 10.95
CA ALA A 156 40.01 -18.53 10.15
C ALA A 156 41.44 -18.06 9.87
N ASN A 157 41.61 -16.78 9.51
CA ASN A 157 42.93 -16.19 9.29
C ASN A 157 43.79 -16.19 10.57
N ALA A 158 43.21 -15.88 11.72
CA ALA A 158 43.92 -15.94 13.00
C ALA A 158 44.37 -17.36 13.35
N GLN A 159 43.54 -18.37 13.09
CA GLN A 159 43.91 -19.77 13.27
C GLN A 159 45.02 -20.19 12.30
N LEU A 160 44.96 -19.76 11.04
CA LEU A 160 45.99 -20.02 10.05
C LEU A 160 47.34 -19.41 10.48
N GLU A 161 47.35 -18.16 10.93
CA GLU A 161 48.58 -17.50 11.40
C GLU A 161 49.19 -18.23 12.61
N GLN A 162 48.36 -18.69 13.55
CA GLN A 162 48.83 -19.48 14.69
C GLN A 162 49.42 -20.83 14.26
N THR A 163 48.78 -21.53 13.33
CA THR A 163 49.28 -22.83 12.84
C THR A 163 50.57 -22.68 12.05
N ILE A 164 50.72 -21.63 11.25
CA ILE A 164 51.99 -21.30 10.58
C ILE A 164 53.10 -21.07 11.61
N LYS A 165 52.88 -20.24 12.63
CA LYS A 165 53.89 -20.00 13.69
C LYS A 165 54.27 -21.28 14.44
N GLN A 166 53.33 -22.19 14.66
CA GLN A 166 53.63 -23.48 15.28
C GLN A 166 54.46 -24.37 14.36
N LEU A 167 54.10 -24.43 13.07
CA LEU A 167 54.86 -25.16 12.06
C LEU A 167 56.29 -24.64 11.98
N GLU A 168 56.48 -23.33 11.83
CA GLU A 168 57.80 -22.67 11.80
C GLU A 168 58.67 -23.09 13.00
N ARG A 169 58.14 -22.98 14.23
CA ARG A 169 58.86 -23.39 15.44
C ARG A 169 59.22 -24.88 15.46
N THR A 170 58.32 -25.74 14.96
CA THR A 170 58.60 -27.18 14.90
C THR A 170 59.64 -27.51 13.83
N THR A 171 59.59 -26.83 12.68
CA THR A 171 60.57 -27.00 11.60
C THR A 171 61.94 -26.45 12.01
N GLU A 172 62.01 -25.29 12.66
CA GLU A 172 63.26 -24.75 13.21
C GLU A 172 63.91 -25.74 14.17
N ARG A 173 63.12 -26.33 15.07
CA ARG A 173 63.62 -27.35 15.99
C ARG A 173 64.16 -28.56 15.23
N LEU A 174 63.40 -29.10 14.27
CA LEU A 174 63.86 -30.25 13.47
C LEU A 174 65.17 -29.95 12.73
N VAL A 175 65.28 -28.79 12.08
CA VAL A 175 66.51 -28.37 11.38
C VAL A 175 67.68 -28.19 12.36
N MET A 176 67.47 -27.58 13.52
CA MET A 176 68.51 -27.48 14.56
C MET A 176 69.01 -28.87 15.01
N TRP A 177 68.11 -29.84 15.12
CA TRP A 177 68.47 -31.22 15.46
C TRP A 177 69.27 -31.91 14.35
N GLU A 178 68.80 -31.82 13.10
CA GLU A 178 69.47 -32.40 11.93
C GLU A 178 70.90 -31.84 11.79
N LEU A 179 71.07 -30.53 11.94
CA LEU A 179 72.38 -29.87 11.88
C LEU A 179 73.31 -30.24 13.04
N ALA A 180 72.78 -30.50 14.24
CA ALA A 180 73.59 -30.80 15.42
C ALA A 180 74.07 -32.26 15.48
N MET A 181 73.34 -33.19 14.86
CA MET A 181 73.57 -34.63 15.01
C MET A 181 74.07 -35.34 13.73
N GLU A 182 74.08 -34.66 12.57
CA GLU A 182 74.38 -35.25 11.25
C GLU A 182 73.61 -36.55 10.97
N SER A 183 72.45 -36.73 11.62
CA SER A 183 71.64 -37.95 11.56
C SER A 183 70.20 -37.59 11.21
N GLU A 184 69.55 -38.38 10.34
CA GLU A 184 68.17 -38.16 9.88
C GLU A 184 67.11 -38.26 11.00
N GLN A 185 67.42 -38.83 12.17
CA GLN A 185 66.45 -39.04 13.24
C GLN A 185 67.00 -38.63 14.62
N PRO A 186 66.26 -37.82 15.40
CA PRO A 186 66.67 -37.47 16.75
C PRO A 186 66.78 -38.71 17.65
N PRO A 187 67.75 -38.78 18.58
CA PRO A 187 67.86 -39.88 19.51
C PRO A 187 66.63 -39.94 20.42
N PHE A 188 65.83 -40.99 20.26
CA PHE A 188 64.61 -41.21 21.02
C PHE A 188 64.75 -42.47 21.87
N ASN A 189 64.85 -42.29 23.20
CA ASN A 189 65.00 -43.39 24.17
C ASN A 189 63.67 -44.02 24.60
N GLY A 190 62.57 -43.73 23.89
CA GLY A 190 61.24 -44.28 24.17
C GLY A 190 60.82 -45.33 23.14
N ASP A 191 59.62 -45.88 23.33
CA ASP A 191 59.03 -46.86 22.43
C ASP A 191 58.51 -46.19 21.13
N GLN A 192 59.17 -46.51 20.00
CA GLN A 192 58.82 -45.95 18.68
C GLN A 192 57.41 -46.36 18.23
N GLU A 193 56.89 -47.52 18.66
CA GLU A 193 55.54 -47.95 18.30
C GLU A 193 54.47 -47.08 18.97
N GLN A 194 54.69 -46.69 20.23
CA GLN A 194 53.79 -45.78 20.96
C GLN A 194 53.78 -44.38 20.34
N VAL A 195 54.93 -43.89 19.87
CA VAL A 195 54.99 -42.60 19.15
C VAL A 195 54.23 -42.69 17.83
N ARG A 196 54.42 -43.75 17.05
CA ARG A 196 53.68 -43.93 15.78
C ARG A 196 52.18 -44.00 16.02
N GLN A 197 51.71 -44.75 17.01
CA GLN A 197 50.30 -44.81 17.37
C GLN A 197 49.74 -43.45 17.84
N ALA A 198 50.50 -42.70 18.64
CA ALA A 198 50.11 -41.38 19.10
C ALA A 198 50.06 -40.35 17.95
N VAL A 199 51.04 -40.37 17.05
CA VAL A 199 51.09 -39.52 15.85
C VAL A 199 49.91 -39.87 14.95
N GLU A 200 49.68 -41.14 14.64
CA GLU A 200 48.58 -41.57 13.78
C GLU A 200 47.21 -41.16 14.36
N THR A 201 47.04 -41.29 15.68
CA THR A 201 45.81 -40.85 16.37
C THR A 201 45.60 -39.33 16.24
N ARG A 202 46.66 -38.54 16.42
CA ARG A 202 46.60 -37.08 16.27
C ARG A 202 46.35 -36.67 14.82
N LEU A 203 47.00 -37.33 13.87
CA LEU A 203 46.87 -37.07 12.44
C LEU A 203 45.49 -37.45 11.91
N LYS A 204 44.90 -38.55 12.41
CA LYS A 204 43.50 -38.91 12.16
C LYS A 204 42.55 -37.82 12.62
N LYS A 205 42.73 -37.28 13.83
CA LYS A 205 41.91 -36.16 14.35
C LYS A 205 42.02 -34.91 13.48
N VAL A 206 43.22 -34.53 13.06
CA VAL A 206 43.43 -33.39 12.16
C VAL A 206 42.77 -33.63 10.80
N LYS A 207 42.93 -34.82 10.21
CA LYS A 207 42.28 -35.20 8.94
C LYS A 207 40.76 -35.16 9.03
N THR A 208 40.17 -35.67 10.12
CA THR A 208 38.71 -35.61 10.32
C THR A 208 38.22 -34.17 10.47
N MET A 209 38.95 -33.32 11.18
CA MET A 209 38.57 -31.91 11.35
C MET A 209 38.66 -31.14 10.03
N ASN A 210 39.71 -31.37 9.24
CA ASN A 210 39.84 -30.79 7.90
C ASN A 210 38.75 -31.27 6.95
N ALA A 211 38.34 -32.55 7.03
CA ALA A 211 37.23 -33.07 6.24
C ALA A 211 35.90 -32.41 6.64
N ILE A 212 35.64 -32.22 7.93
CA ILE A 212 34.45 -31.52 8.43
C ILE A 212 34.41 -30.06 7.93
N ILE A 213 35.54 -29.36 8.00
CA ILE A 213 35.67 -27.98 7.51
C ILE A 213 35.42 -27.92 5.99
N ALA A 214 36.03 -28.83 5.21
CA ALA A 214 35.82 -28.91 3.77
C ALA A 214 34.36 -29.21 3.39
N LEU A 215 33.68 -30.09 4.14
CA LEU A 215 32.25 -30.39 3.98
C LEU A 215 31.37 -29.16 4.31
N SER A 216 31.71 -28.40 5.35
CA SER A 216 30.97 -27.17 5.71
C SER A 216 31.12 -26.03 4.69
N HIS A 217 32.21 -26.00 3.92
CA HIS A 217 32.44 -25.01 2.85
C HIS A 217 31.93 -25.45 1.47
N SER A 218 31.59 -26.73 1.28
CA SER A 218 31.09 -27.27 -0.01
C SER A 218 29.58 -27.43 -0.07
N GLN A 219 28.86 -27.17 1.03
CA GLN A 219 27.42 -26.97 0.96
C GLN A 219 27.14 -25.53 0.50
N PRO A 220 26.53 -25.29 -0.67
CA PRO A 220 25.92 -24.01 -0.95
C PRO A 220 24.83 -23.81 0.11
N ASN A 221 24.77 -22.63 0.72
CA ASN A 221 23.65 -22.23 1.58
C ASN A 221 22.35 -22.40 0.77
N GLU A 222 21.65 -23.51 0.96
CA GLU A 222 20.23 -23.62 0.66
C GLU A 222 19.50 -22.84 1.75
N ASP A 223 19.22 -21.57 1.45
CA ASP A 223 18.01 -20.81 1.82
C ASP A 223 18.01 -19.42 1.15
#